data_AF-A0A2C9W7W3-F1
#
_entry.id   AF-A0A2C9W7W3-F1
#
_cell.length_a   1.000
_cell.length_b   1.000
_cell.length_c   1.000
_cell.angle_alpha   90.00
_cell.angle_beta   90.00
_cell.angle_gamma   90.00
#
_symmetry.space_group_name_H-M   'P 1'
#
loop_
_entity.id
_entity.type
_entity.pdbx_description
1 polymer ?
#
loop_
_entity_poly.entity_id
_entity_poly.type
_entity_poly.pdbx_seq_one_letter_code
_entity_poly.pdbx_strand_id
1 'polypeptide(L)'
;MASTLFRHIQTQPLLLYPSAFFRRKNFAFYCTVKNTTQSQTASRENQRSPQIKVSPQKQSKNLDKLTKDYEAIIGIETHVQLSTLTKAFCGCPYNYGAPPNSSICPICMGLPGALPVLNSKVIEFAVRLGLALNCKLSLNSKFDRKQYFYPDLPKGYQISQFDVPIATGGYIDLDLPVEFGGGHRKFGITRVHMEEDAGKLLHSGNGSYSQEITCSLVDLNRAGVPLLEIVSEPDMRNGIEAAEYAAELQRVVRYLGVSNGNMQEGSLRCDVNVSIRPNGQPEFGTKSRPCPGAPLIYLRMRMTASQ
;
A
#
# COMPACT_ATOMS: atom_id res chain seq x y z
N MET A 1 25.32 -51.66 25.93
CA MET A 1 26.53 -51.19 26.65
C MET A 1 26.63 -49.69 26.36
N ALA A 2 25.96 -48.83 27.15
CA ALA A 2 26.56 -48.04 28.24
C ALA A 2 27.64 -47.07 27.70
N SER A 3 27.68 -45.76 27.99
CA SER A 3 27.03 -44.96 29.02
C SER A 3 27.16 -43.48 28.65
N THR A 4 26.12 -42.74 28.97
CA THR A 4 26.04 -41.29 29.21
C THR A 4 27.22 -40.71 29.98
N LEU A 5 27.67 -39.51 29.59
CA LEU A 5 28.43 -38.60 30.44
C LEU A 5 27.73 -37.23 30.43
N PHE A 6 26.85 -37.06 31.41
CA PHE A 6 26.42 -35.76 31.92
C PHE A 6 27.57 -35.14 32.71
N ARG A 7 27.91 -33.87 32.43
CA ARG A 7 28.58 -33.01 33.40
C ARG A 7 27.73 -31.76 33.64
N HIS A 8 27.11 -31.76 34.81
CA HIS A 8 26.65 -30.59 35.53
C HIS A 8 27.82 -29.60 35.76
N ILE A 9 27.59 -28.32 35.49
CA ILE A 9 28.21 -27.24 36.27
C ILE A 9 27.09 -26.31 36.72
N GLN A 10 27.19 -25.99 38.00
CA GLN A 10 26.24 -25.34 38.90
C GLN A 10 25.96 -23.88 38.57
N THR A 11 24.72 -23.51 38.91
CA THR A 11 24.18 -22.18 39.17
C THR A 11 25.00 -21.36 40.17
N GLN A 12 25.13 -20.04 39.96
CA GLN A 12 24.77 -19.02 40.97
C GLN A 12 24.38 -17.69 40.30
N PRO A 13 23.32 -17.02 40.79
CA PRO A 13 22.91 -15.68 40.35
C PRO A 13 23.59 -14.61 41.20
N LEU A 14 24.17 -13.58 40.57
CA LEU A 14 24.66 -12.40 41.29
C LEU A 14 23.65 -11.25 41.15
N LEU A 15 22.84 -11.12 42.19
CA LEU A 15 22.14 -9.91 42.60
C LEU A 15 23.15 -8.93 43.18
N LEU A 16 23.27 -7.72 42.61
CA LEU A 16 23.75 -6.54 43.32
C LEU A 16 23.05 -5.28 42.78
N TYR A 17 22.06 -4.81 43.54
CA TYR A 17 21.65 -3.41 43.61
C TYR A 17 22.74 -2.60 44.33
N PRO A 18 22.88 -1.30 44.01
CA PRO A 18 22.64 -0.33 45.07
C PRO A 18 21.74 0.81 44.64
N SER A 19 20.84 1.15 45.56
CA SER A 19 20.03 2.36 45.63
C SER A 19 20.88 3.64 45.58
N ALA A 20 20.54 4.54 44.67
CA ALA A 20 20.87 5.96 44.77
C ALA A 20 19.57 6.78 44.79
N PHE A 21 19.20 7.22 45.98
CA PHE A 21 18.30 8.35 46.20
C PHE A 21 18.90 9.60 45.58
N PHE A 22 18.18 10.33 44.72
CA PHE A 22 18.11 11.80 44.75
C PHE A 22 16.98 12.33 43.84
N ARG A 23 15.88 12.70 44.50
CA ARG A 23 15.14 13.97 44.36
C ARG A 23 14.48 14.29 43.00
N ARG A 24 13.17 14.00 42.93
CA ARG A 24 12.19 14.69 42.07
C ARG A 24 12.29 16.21 42.29
N LYS A 25 12.53 16.97 41.22
CA LYS A 25 12.13 18.38 41.13
C LYS A 25 10.86 18.45 40.30
N ASN A 26 9.74 18.71 40.96
CA ASN A 26 8.52 19.20 40.33
C ASN A 26 8.82 20.60 39.80
N PHE A 27 8.79 20.78 38.49
CA PHE A 27 8.75 22.10 37.87
C PHE A 27 7.30 22.37 37.48
N ALA A 28 6.58 23.07 38.37
CA ALA A 28 5.28 23.66 38.07
C ALA A 28 5.55 25.06 37.51
N PHE A 29 5.38 25.25 36.20
CA PHE A 29 5.27 26.58 35.62
C PHE A 29 3.79 26.99 35.64
N TYR A 30 3.47 27.85 36.61
CA TYR A 30 2.26 28.67 36.58
C TYR A 30 2.40 29.69 35.45
N CYS A 31 1.51 29.64 34.45
CA CYS A 31 1.37 30.69 33.46
C CYS A 31 0.05 31.42 33.71
N THR A 32 0.15 32.59 34.33
CA THR A 32 -0.97 33.51 34.58
C THR A 32 -1.31 34.29 33.31
N VAL A 33 -2.56 34.16 32.86
CA VAL A 33 -3.14 34.97 31.78
C VAL A 33 -3.39 36.38 32.31
N LYS A 34 -2.74 37.40 31.73
CA LYS A 34 -3.11 38.81 31.89
C LYS A 34 -3.78 39.29 30.61
N ASN A 35 -5.07 39.61 30.72
CA ASN A 35 -5.84 40.34 29.72
C ASN A 35 -5.40 41.81 29.70
N THR A 36 -5.05 42.31 28.52
CA THR A 36 -5.03 43.76 28.26
C THR A 36 -5.89 44.04 27.03
N THR A 37 -6.95 44.79 27.28
CA THR A 37 -7.93 45.32 26.34
C THR A 37 -7.43 46.60 25.67
N GLN A 38 -8.12 46.97 24.57
CA GLN A 38 -8.04 48.19 23.73
C GLN A 38 -7.19 48.01 22.45
N SER A 39 -7.66 48.35 21.24
CA SER A 39 -8.82 49.15 20.83
C SER A 39 -9.15 48.88 19.36
N GLN A 40 -10.45 48.97 19.05
CA GLN A 40 -11.05 48.83 17.73
C GLN A 40 -10.74 50.03 16.83
N THR A 41 -10.61 49.81 15.53
CA THR A 41 -11.11 50.74 14.52
C THR A 41 -11.55 49.95 13.30
N ALA A 42 -12.79 50.20 12.89
CA ALA A 42 -13.51 49.48 11.86
C ALA A 42 -13.28 50.11 10.49
N SER A 43 -13.06 49.27 9.48
CA SER A 43 -13.47 49.53 8.10
C SER A 43 -14.14 48.28 7.55
N ARG A 44 -15.42 48.41 7.20
CA ARG A 44 -16.21 47.38 6.54
C ARG A 44 -15.86 47.39 5.06
N GLU A 45 -15.49 46.24 4.52
CA GLU A 45 -15.75 45.93 3.11
C GLU A 45 -16.40 44.54 3.01
N ASN A 46 -17.57 44.56 2.38
CA ASN A 46 -18.42 43.43 2.08
C ASN A 46 -17.82 42.67 0.88
N GLN A 47 -17.36 41.44 1.06
CA GLN A 47 -17.25 40.49 -0.05
C GLN A 47 -17.87 39.15 0.34
N ARG A 48 -19.08 38.93 -0.19
CA ARG A 48 -19.82 37.67 -0.15
C ARG A 48 -19.10 36.64 -1.00
N SER A 49 -18.65 35.55 -0.39
CA SER A 49 -18.33 34.31 -1.08
C SER A 49 -19.62 33.71 -1.67
N PRO A 50 -19.69 33.38 -2.98
CA PRO A 50 -20.86 32.74 -3.55
C PRO A 50 -20.99 31.31 -3.00
N GLN A 51 -21.94 31.11 -2.09
CA GLN A 51 -22.39 29.77 -1.72
C GLN A 51 -23.16 29.16 -2.90
N ILE A 52 -22.56 28.19 -3.58
CA ILE A 52 -23.28 27.31 -4.49
C ILE A 52 -24.19 26.43 -3.63
N LYS A 53 -25.45 26.85 -3.47
CA LYS A 53 -26.51 26.01 -2.92
C LYS A 53 -26.88 24.95 -3.95
N VAL A 54 -26.22 23.79 -3.90
CA VAL A 54 -26.73 22.59 -4.58
C VAL A 54 -27.77 21.94 -3.67
N SER A 55 -29.00 21.81 -4.17
CA SER A 55 -30.11 21.19 -3.48
C SER A 55 -29.93 19.66 -3.42
N PRO A 56 -29.89 19.02 -2.23
CA PRO A 56 -29.59 17.59 -2.09
C PRO A 56 -30.60 16.66 -2.78
N GLN A 57 -31.87 17.06 -2.84
CA GLN A 57 -32.97 16.20 -3.27
C GLN A 57 -33.07 15.99 -4.79
N LYS A 58 -32.48 16.88 -5.61
CA LYS A 58 -32.57 16.77 -7.09
C LYS A 58 -31.44 15.93 -7.68
N GLN A 59 -30.31 15.82 -6.98
CA GLN A 59 -29.18 14.95 -7.36
C GLN A 59 -29.46 13.48 -7.06
N SER A 60 -30.09 13.15 -5.91
CA SER A 60 -30.41 11.75 -5.56
C SER A 60 -31.27 11.09 -6.63
N LYS A 61 -32.37 11.71 -7.07
CA LYS A 61 -33.27 11.11 -8.08
C LYS A 61 -32.61 10.82 -9.43
N ASN A 62 -31.55 11.56 -9.80
CA ASN A 62 -30.83 11.35 -11.06
C ASN A 62 -29.71 10.30 -10.89
N LEU A 63 -29.05 10.28 -9.73
CA LEU A 63 -28.07 9.25 -9.37
C LEU A 63 -28.74 7.88 -9.24
N ASP A 64 -29.92 7.82 -8.60
CA ASP A 64 -30.75 6.61 -8.43
C ASP A 64 -31.30 6.09 -9.77
N LYS A 65 -31.37 6.96 -10.79
CA LYS A 65 -31.73 6.57 -12.17
C LYS A 65 -30.51 6.05 -12.92
N LEU A 66 -29.35 6.70 -12.77
CA LEU A 66 -28.08 6.28 -13.37
C LEU A 66 -27.62 4.89 -12.89
N THR A 67 -27.76 4.58 -11.59
CA THR A 67 -27.44 3.24 -11.04
C THR A 67 -28.42 2.15 -11.48
N LYS A 68 -29.61 2.50 -11.96
CA LYS A 68 -30.56 1.53 -12.54
C LYS A 68 -30.24 1.18 -13.99
N ASP A 69 -29.54 2.06 -14.69
CA ASP A 69 -29.22 1.87 -16.11
C ASP A 69 -27.80 1.31 -16.30
N TYR A 70 -26.88 1.55 -15.35
CA TYR A 70 -25.47 1.15 -15.42
C TYR A 70 -24.97 0.45 -14.15
N GLU A 71 -24.05 -0.50 -14.32
CA GLU A 71 -23.28 -1.13 -13.25
C GLU A 71 -21.79 -0.76 -13.34
N ALA A 72 -21.15 -0.66 -12.17
CA ALA A 72 -19.70 -0.52 -12.08
C ALA A 72 -19.05 -1.89 -12.07
N ILE A 73 -17.92 -2.01 -12.74
CA ILE A 73 -17.07 -3.20 -12.76
C ILE A 73 -15.71 -2.78 -12.24
N ILE A 74 -15.34 -3.31 -11.08
CA ILE A 74 -14.18 -2.88 -10.31
C ILE A 74 -13.21 -4.06 -10.16
N GLY A 75 -11.94 -3.80 -10.46
CA GLY A 75 -10.81 -4.69 -10.15
C GLY A 75 -9.73 -3.92 -9.39
N ILE A 76 -8.99 -4.60 -8.51
CA ILE A 76 -7.98 -3.98 -7.65
C ILE A 76 -6.64 -4.67 -7.87
N GLU A 77 -5.60 -3.85 -8.06
CA GLU A 77 -4.20 -4.26 -8.08
C GLU A 77 -3.57 -3.84 -6.75
N THR A 78 -3.31 -4.82 -5.88
CA THR A 78 -2.76 -4.57 -4.54
C THR A 78 -1.28 -4.92 -4.49
N HIS A 79 -0.44 -3.95 -4.13
CA HIS A 79 0.98 -4.14 -3.88
C HIS A 79 1.21 -4.24 -2.37
N VAL A 80 1.68 -5.41 -1.92
CA VAL A 80 1.98 -5.73 -0.52
C VAL A 80 3.49 -5.72 -0.32
N GLN A 81 3.99 -4.81 0.51
CA GLN A 81 5.38 -4.80 0.93
C GLN A 81 5.63 -5.89 1.97
N LEU A 82 6.59 -6.77 1.69
CA LEU A 82 6.90 -7.90 2.55
C LEU A 82 7.78 -7.48 3.74
N SER A 83 7.48 -8.02 4.91
CA SER A 83 8.21 -7.80 6.15
C SER A 83 9.43 -8.72 6.26
N THR A 84 10.37 -8.60 5.32
CA THR A 84 11.64 -9.34 5.33
C THR A 84 12.77 -8.52 5.97
N LEU A 85 13.79 -9.21 6.49
CA LEU A 85 14.98 -8.54 7.06
C LEU A 85 15.84 -7.87 6.00
N THR A 86 15.96 -8.49 4.81
CA THR A 86 16.74 -7.98 3.69
C THR A 86 15.86 -7.75 2.47
N LYS A 87 16.35 -6.94 1.53
CA LYS A 87 15.75 -6.67 0.22
C LYS A 87 15.56 -7.94 -0.61
N ALA A 88 14.83 -7.81 -1.71
CA ALA A 88 14.44 -8.92 -2.58
C ALA A 88 15.65 -9.59 -3.26
N PHE A 89 16.63 -8.79 -3.67
CA PHE A 89 17.73 -9.21 -4.53
C PHE A 89 19.13 -8.92 -3.97
N CYS A 90 19.22 -8.40 -2.74
CA CYS A 90 20.49 -8.10 -2.08
C CYS A 90 20.35 -8.18 -0.55
N GLY A 91 21.49 -8.15 0.16
CA GLY A 91 21.55 -8.26 1.62
C GLY A 91 21.24 -6.97 2.41
N CYS A 92 20.90 -5.85 1.74
CA CYS A 92 20.59 -4.61 2.45
C CYS A 92 19.28 -4.74 3.25
N PRO A 93 19.19 -4.16 4.46
CA PRO A 93 17.93 -4.04 5.16
C PRO A 93 17.05 -2.92 4.57
N TYR A 94 15.80 -2.85 5.01
CA TYR A 94 14.94 -1.70 4.80
C TYR A 94 14.22 -1.34 6.10
N ASN A 95 14.43 -0.10 6.55
CA ASN A 95 13.75 0.46 7.71
C ASN A 95 13.02 1.73 7.27
N TYR A 96 11.73 1.81 7.56
CA TYR A 96 10.95 3.01 7.28
C TYR A 96 11.49 4.20 8.07
N GLY A 97 11.64 5.36 7.42
CA GLY A 97 12.15 6.58 8.05
C GLY A 97 13.67 6.64 8.24
N ALA A 98 14.44 5.69 7.71
CA ALA A 98 15.91 5.77 7.72
C ALA A 98 16.42 7.01 6.96
N PRO A 99 17.62 7.56 7.30
CA PRO A 99 18.23 8.64 6.55
C PRO A 99 18.36 8.29 5.06
N PRO A 100 18.14 9.24 4.14
CA PRO A 100 18.19 8.98 2.69
C PRO A 100 19.47 8.27 2.27
N ASN A 101 19.36 7.27 1.40
CA ASN A 101 20.50 6.55 0.81
C ASN A 101 21.46 5.91 1.84
N SER A 102 20.97 5.50 3.01
CA SER A 102 21.76 4.84 4.07
C SER A 102 21.78 3.31 3.97
N SER A 103 20.75 2.70 3.39
CA SER A 103 20.57 1.24 3.27
C SER A 103 20.63 0.80 1.81
N ILE A 104 21.78 1.04 1.18
CA ILE A 104 22.01 0.84 -0.25
C ILE A 104 23.27 0.00 -0.52
N CYS A 105 23.36 -0.60 -1.69
CA CYS A 105 24.50 -1.36 -2.18
C CYS A 105 24.54 -1.32 -3.72
N PRO A 106 25.64 -1.79 -4.36
CA PRO A 106 25.76 -1.81 -5.82
C PRO A 106 24.60 -2.49 -6.56
N ILE A 107 24.00 -3.53 -5.98
CA ILE A 107 22.88 -4.27 -6.58
C ILE A 107 21.61 -3.42 -6.62
N CYS A 108 21.16 -2.91 -5.47
CA CYS A 108 19.92 -2.13 -5.42
C CYS A 108 20.06 -0.73 -6.04
N MET A 109 21.30 -0.23 -6.16
CA MET A 109 21.63 0.99 -6.91
C MET A 109 21.79 0.75 -8.42
N GLY A 110 21.70 -0.50 -8.90
CA GLY A 110 21.86 -0.80 -10.33
C GLY A 110 23.23 -0.44 -10.90
N LEU A 111 24.30 -0.52 -10.10
CA LEU A 111 25.65 -0.20 -10.56
C LEU A 111 26.15 -1.24 -11.58
N PRO A 112 27.03 -0.85 -12.51
CA PRO A 112 27.60 -1.76 -13.50
C PRO A 112 28.27 -2.98 -12.86
N GLY A 113 27.97 -4.18 -13.37
CA GLY A 113 28.54 -5.45 -12.90
C GLY A 113 27.83 -6.07 -11.69
N ALA A 114 26.82 -5.43 -11.11
CA ALA A 114 26.06 -5.99 -10.00
C ALA A 114 25.02 -7.03 -10.47
N LEU A 115 24.94 -8.17 -9.77
CA LEU A 115 24.01 -9.27 -10.09
C LEU A 115 23.02 -9.51 -8.93
N PRO A 116 21.72 -9.70 -9.22
CA PRO A 116 20.71 -9.93 -8.20
C PRO A 116 20.75 -11.37 -7.65
N VAL A 117 20.57 -11.51 -6.33
CA VAL A 117 20.43 -12.81 -5.66
C VAL A 117 19.13 -12.82 -4.86
N LEU A 118 18.20 -13.69 -5.23
CA LEU A 118 16.87 -13.74 -4.65
C LEU A 118 16.90 -14.16 -3.18
N ASN A 119 16.18 -13.41 -2.35
CA ASN A 119 15.94 -13.72 -0.95
C ASN A 119 14.92 -14.86 -0.80
N SER A 120 15.33 -15.96 -0.17
CA SER A 120 14.48 -17.15 0.03
C SER A 120 13.21 -16.86 0.83
N LYS A 121 13.23 -15.88 1.74
CA LYS A 121 12.06 -15.50 2.55
C LYS A 121 10.94 -14.89 1.70
N VAL A 122 11.29 -14.24 0.59
CA VAL A 122 10.32 -13.69 -0.36
C VAL A 122 9.49 -14.82 -0.97
N ILE A 123 10.13 -15.92 -1.36
CA ILE A 123 9.44 -17.11 -1.89
C ILE A 123 8.54 -17.72 -0.82
N GLU A 124 9.03 -17.88 0.41
CA GLU A 124 8.24 -18.44 1.52
C GLU A 124 6.96 -17.63 1.76
N PHE A 125 7.07 -16.30 1.79
CA PHE A 125 5.93 -15.40 1.96
C PHE A 125 4.99 -15.42 0.76
N ALA A 126 5.52 -15.48 -0.46
CA ALA A 126 4.72 -15.59 -1.68
C ALA A 126 3.88 -16.89 -1.68
N VAL A 127 4.49 -18.01 -1.31
CA VAL A 127 3.82 -19.32 -1.22
C VAL A 127 2.77 -19.31 -0.12
N ARG A 128 3.09 -18.79 1.07
CA ARG A 128 2.13 -18.66 2.18
C ARG A 128 0.90 -17.85 1.78
N LEU A 129 1.11 -16.69 1.16
CA LEU A 129 0.01 -15.83 0.73
C LEU A 129 -0.79 -16.47 -0.40
N GLY A 130 -0.12 -17.08 -1.39
CA GLY A 130 -0.79 -17.80 -2.47
C GLY A 130 -1.71 -18.92 -1.96
N LEU A 131 -1.26 -19.70 -0.97
CA LEU A 131 -2.09 -20.73 -0.34
C LEU A 131 -3.27 -20.14 0.43
N ALA A 132 -3.04 -19.08 1.20
CA ALA A 132 -4.10 -18.41 1.97
C ALA A 132 -5.18 -17.79 1.07
N LEU A 133 -4.80 -17.36 -0.14
CA LEU A 133 -5.69 -16.82 -1.17
C LEU A 133 -6.26 -17.91 -2.09
N ASN A 134 -6.16 -19.19 -1.69
CA ASN A 134 -6.66 -20.35 -2.42
C ASN A 134 -6.13 -20.44 -3.88
N CYS A 135 -4.98 -19.84 -4.17
CA CYS A 135 -4.39 -19.86 -5.50
C CYS A 135 -3.75 -21.22 -5.81
N LYS A 136 -3.75 -21.58 -7.09
CA LYS A 136 -2.90 -22.64 -7.62
C LYS A 136 -1.45 -22.15 -7.72
N LEU A 137 -0.57 -22.74 -6.91
CA LEU A 137 0.87 -22.46 -6.95
C LEU A 137 1.51 -23.03 -8.22
N SER A 138 2.47 -22.30 -8.76
CA SER A 138 3.34 -22.79 -9.83
C SER A 138 4.63 -23.36 -9.23
N LEU A 139 4.97 -24.60 -9.58
CA LEU A 139 6.24 -25.23 -9.17
C LEU A 139 7.45 -24.60 -9.87
N ASN A 140 7.22 -24.03 -11.05
CA ASN A 140 8.23 -23.28 -11.81
C ASN A 140 7.70 -21.86 -11.99
N SER A 141 8.47 -20.85 -11.57
CA SER A 141 8.14 -19.45 -11.84
C SER A 141 9.36 -18.74 -12.41
N LYS A 142 9.12 -17.67 -13.17
CA LYS A 142 10.17 -16.96 -13.91
C LYS A 142 10.16 -15.49 -13.50
N PHE A 143 11.35 -14.91 -13.32
CA PHE A 143 11.49 -13.46 -13.20
C PHE A 143 11.74 -12.84 -14.58
N ASP A 144 11.09 -11.72 -14.81
CA ASP A 144 11.09 -10.90 -16.01
C ASP A 144 11.61 -9.49 -15.70
N ARG A 145 12.01 -8.78 -16.74
CA ARG A 145 12.45 -7.38 -16.64
C ARG A 145 11.39 -6.48 -17.26
N LYS A 146 10.65 -5.77 -16.43
CA LYS A 146 9.70 -4.73 -16.85
C LYS A 146 10.46 -3.43 -17.06
N GLN A 147 10.71 -3.06 -18.32
CA GLN A 147 11.56 -1.92 -18.69
C GLN A 147 10.77 -0.61 -18.71
N TYR A 148 11.26 0.41 -18.01
CA TYR A 148 10.79 1.79 -18.09
C TYR A 148 11.81 2.73 -17.45
N PHE A 149 11.87 3.97 -17.93
CA PHE A 149 12.81 4.97 -17.42
C PHE A 149 12.11 5.87 -16.41
N TYR A 150 12.54 5.80 -15.15
CA TYR A 150 12.12 6.74 -14.12
C TYR A 150 13.23 6.92 -13.08
N PRO A 151 13.45 8.12 -12.49
CA PRO A 151 14.63 8.38 -11.66
C PRO A 151 14.75 7.56 -10.37
N ASP A 152 13.65 7.02 -9.85
CA ASP A 152 13.64 6.14 -8.68
C ASP A 152 13.92 4.66 -9.01
N LEU A 153 14.05 4.31 -10.30
CA LEU A 153 14.30 2.97 -10.78
C LEU A 153 15.71 2.86 -11.36
N PRO A 154 16.72 2.58 -10.50
CA PRO A 154 18.12 2.75 -10.87
C PRO A 154 18.61 1.84 -12.00
N LYS A 155 17.95 0.69 -12.20
CA LYS A 155 18.34 -0.31 -13.22
C LYS A 155 17.78 -0.01 -14.61
N GLY A 156 16.83 0.94 -14.75
CA GLY A 156 16.04 1.13 -15.98
C GLY A 156 15.06 -0.02 -16.28
N TYR A 157 14.94 -0.99 -15.36
CA TYR A 157 13.92 -2.02 -15.36
C TYR A 157 13.64 -2.48 -13.93
N GLN A 158 12.41 -2.93 -13.71
CA GLN A 158 11.95 -3.55 -12.48
C GLN A 158 11.98 -5.07 -12.67
N ILE A 159 12.56 -5.80 -11.72
CA ILE A 159 12.48 -7.25 -11.69
C ILE A 159 11.12 -7.64 -11.12
N SER A 160 10.27 -8.27 -11.94
CA SER A 160 8.94 -8.76 -11.57
C SER A 160 8.69 -10.13 -12.20
N GLN A 161 7.49 -10.68 -12.16
CA GLN A 161 7.13 -11.88 -12.95
C GLN A 161 6.01 -11.50 -13.90
N PHE A 162 6.11 -11.85 -15.18
CA PHE A 162 5.06 -11.60 -16.15
C PHE A 162 4.45 -12.91 -16.66
N ASP A 163 5.26 -13.73 -17.34
CA ASP A 163 4.78 -14.92 -18.05
C ASP A 163 4.31 -16.03 -17.08
N VAL A 164 5.13 -16.32 -16.08
CA VAL A 164 4.93 -17.45 -15.16
C VAL A 164 4.99 -16.95 -13.71
N PRO A 165 3.88 -16.42 -13.18
CA PRO A 165 3.80 -15.97 -11.79
C PRO A 165 3.84 -17.14 -10.81
N ILE A 166 4.16 -16.86 -9.55
CA ILE A 166 4.26 -17.88 -8.49
C ILE A 166 2.90 -18.50 -8.13
N ALA A 167 1.79 -17.76 -8.26
CA ALA A 167 0.46 -18.28 -8.01
C ALA A 167 -0.59 -17.67 -8.95
N THR A 168 -1.61 -18.46 -9.31
CA THR A 168 -2.69 -18.07 -10.24
C THR A 168 -4.03 -18.64 -9.81
N GLY A 169 -5.13 -17.99 -10.22
CA GLY A 169 -6.49 -18.53 -10.10
C GLY A 169 -6.87 -18.90 -8.67
N GLY A 170 -6.98 -17.89 -7.81
CA GLY A 170 -7.47 -18.04 -6.43
C GLY A 170 -8.74 -17.24 -6.17
N TYR A 171 -9.07 -17.09 -4.90
CA TYR A 171 -10.19 -16.26 -4.47
C TYR A 171 -10.07 -15.90 -2.99
N ILE A 172 -10.75 -14.81 -2.62
CA ILE A 172 -10.96 -14.41 -1.24
C ILE A 172 -12.46 -14.42 -0.94
N ASP A 173 -12.81 -15.04 0.18
CA ASP A 173 -14.17 -15.12 0.68
C ASP A 173 -14.32 -14.16 1.85
N LEU A 174 -15.34 -13.31 1.83
CA LEU A 174 -15.63 -12.35 2.90
C LEU A 174 -17.12 -12.12 3.06
N ASP A 175 -17.51 -11.73 4.27
CA ASP A 175 -18.88 -11.33 4.58
C ASP A 175 -19.00 -9.81 4.50
N LEU A 176 -19.98 -9.34 3.75
CA LEU A 176 -20.28 -7.91 3.69
C LEU A 176 -21.01 -7.46 4.97
N PRO A 177 -20.75 -6.23 5.46
CA PRO A 177 -21.46 -5.69 6.60
C PRO A 177 -22.98 -5.64 6.38
N VAL A 178 -23.76 -5.94 7.42
CA VAL A 178 -25.23 -6.00 7.37
C VAL A 178 -25.84 -4.65 6.98
N GLU A 179 -25.19 -3.55 7.36
CA GLU A 179 -25.58 -2.18 6.99
C GLU A 179 -25.58 -1.92 5.47
N PHE A 180 -24.89 -2.75 4.69
CA PHE A 180 -24.82 -2.67 3.23
C PHE A 180 -25.53 -3.82 2.50
N GLY A 181 -26.45 -4.50 3.20
CA GLY A 181 -27.24 -5.61 2.65
C GLY A 181 -26.76 -7.00 3.09
N GLY A 182 -25.58 -7.07 3.72
CA GLY A 182 -25.02 -8.31 4.23
C GLY A 182 -24.73 -9.37 3.17
N GLY A 183 -24.23 -10.51 3.61
CA GLY A 183 -24.10 -11.71 2.79
C GLY A 183 -22.66 -12.07 2.44
N HIS A 184 -22.50 -13.34 2.08
CA HIS A 184 -21.22 -13.93 1.76
C HIS A 184 -20.87 -13.69 0.30
N ARG A 185 -19.67 -13.17 0.04
CA ARG A 185 -19.17 -12.88 -1.30
C ARG A 185 -17.80 -13.48 -1.51
N LYS A 186 -17.63 -14.01 -2.72
CA LYS A 186 -16.37 -14.52 -3.25
C LYS A 186 -15.86 -13.57 -4.32
N PHE A 187 -14.59 -13.18 -4.22
CA PHE A 187 -13.91 -12.37 -5.21
C PHE A 187 -12.70 -13.13 -5.77
N GLY A 188 -12.62 -13.26 -7.09
CA GLY A 188 -11.54 -13.97 -7.76
C GLY A 188 -10.21 -13.23 -7.69
N ILE A 189 -9.13 -14.01 -7.72
CA ILE A 189 -7.75 -13.52 -7.84
C ILE A 189 -7.16 -14.11 -9.10
N THR A 190 -6.80 -13.26 -10.04
CA THR A 190 -6.18 -13.66 -11.30
C THR A 190 -4.80 -14.25 -11.04
N ARG A 191 -3.96 -13.51 -10.30
CA ARG A 191 -2.55 -13.85 -10.08
C ARG A 191 -1.96 -13.16 -8.85
N VAL A 192 -0.93 -13.79 -8.32
CA VAL A 192 -0.01 -13.22 -7.34
C VAL A 192 1.40 -13.38 -7.89
N HIS A 193 2.17 -12.29 -7.95
CA HIS A 193 3.56 -12.34 -8.41
C HIS A 193 4.51 -11.55 -7.53
N MET A 194 5.77 -11.99 -7.53
CA MET A 194 6.87 -11.33 -6.83
C MET A 194 7.43 -10.19 -7.68
N GLU A 195 7.74 -9.08 -7.03
CA GLU A 195 8.46 -7.97 -7.66
C GLU A 195 9.32 -7.24 -6.64
N GLU A 196 10.18 -6.35 -7.11
CA GLU A 196 10.88 -5.37 -6.27
C GLU A 196 10.22 -3.99 -6.35
N ASP A 197 10.30 -3.22 -5.27
CA ASP A 197 9.86 -1.84 -5.24
C ASP A 197 10.88 -0.87 -5.85
N ALA A 198 10.38 0.27 -6.30
CA ALA A 198 11.19 1.41 -6.71
C ALA A 198 11.64 2.24 -5.49
N GLY A 199 12.53 3.20 -5.74
CA GLY A 199 12.92 4.20 -4.75
C GLY A 199 11.80 5.20 -4.44
N LYS A 200 12.15 6.26 -3.71
CA LYS A 200 11.27 7.37 -3.39
C LYS A 200 11.80 8.65 -4.04
N LEU A 201 10.90 9.40 -4.66
CA LEU A 201 11.17 10.77 -5.11
C LEU A 201 10.58 11.78 -4.11
N LEU A 202 11.37 12.80 -3.80
CA LEU A 202 10.94 13.98 -3.06
C LEU A 202 11.14 15.18 -3.97
N HIS A 203 10.04 15.85 -4.32
CA HIS A 203 10.08 17.03 -5.15
C HIS A 203 10.24 18.26 -4.25
N SER A 204 11.26 19.09 -4.52
CA SER A 204 11.53 20.31 -3.77
C SER A 204 11.25 21.54 -4.64
N GLY A 205 10.52 22.51 -4.07
CA GLY A 205 10.09 23.75 -4.70
C GLY A 205 9.48 24.69 -3.67
N ASN A 206 9.53 26.00 -3.92
CA ASN A 206 9.09 27.04 -2.96
C ASN A 206 7.60 27.41 -3.08
N GLY A 207 6.79 26.62 -3.79
CA GLY A 207 5.37 26.90 -4.02
C GLY A 207 4.46 25.70 -3.82
N SER A 208 3.19 25.97 -3.54
CA SER A 208 2.14 24.98 -3.27
C SER A 208 1.67 24.20 -4.51
N TYR A 209 2.19 24.51 -5.71
CA TYR A 209 1.79 23.90 -6.98
C TYR A 209 2.97 23.20 -7.68
N SER A 210 2.64 22.14 -8.44
CA SER A 210 3.58 21.30 -9.19
C SER A 210 4.39 22.05 -10.26
N GLN A 211 4.03 23.29 -10.58
CA GLN A 211 4.72 24.14 -11.57
C GLN A 211 5.97 24.85 -11.00
N GLU A 212 6.23 24.77 -9.69
CA GLU A 212 7.36 25.42 -9.04
C GLU A 212 8.39 24.43 -8.47
N ILE A 213 8.37 23.18 -8.95
CA ILE A 213 9.38 22.16 -8.60
C ILE A 213 10.67 22.48 -9.34
N THR A 214 11.73 22.83 -8.60
CA THR A 214 13.05 23.17 -9.18
C THR A 214 13.95 21.95 -9.30
N CYS A 215 13.82 20.98 -8.39
CA CYS A 215 14.57 19.73 -8.44
C CYS A 215 13.79 18.57 -7.79
N SER A 216 14.21 17.35 -8.14
CA SER A 216 13.72 16.12 -7.52
C SER A 216 14.88 15.40 -6.85
N LEU A 217 14.72 15.09 -5.58
CA LEU A 217 15.68 14.35 -4.77
C LEU A 217 15.31 12.86 -4.79
N VAL A 218 16.30 12.00 -4.97
CA VAL A 218 16.13 10.55 -5.10
C VAL A 218 16.64 9.85 -3.85
N ASP A 219 15.78 9.08 -3.19
CA ASP A 219 16.14 8.17 -2.10
C ASP A 219 15.92 6.70 -2.53
N LEU A 220 17.02 5.95 -2.62
CA LEU A 220 17.04 4.55 -3.04
C LEU A 220 16.98 3.55 -1.87
N ASN A 221 16.74 4.01 -0.64
CA ASN A 221 16.54 3.10 0.50
C ASN A 221 15.45 2.06 0.22
N ARG A 222 14.36 2.47 -0.43
CA ARG A 222 13.22 1.60 -0.77
C ARG A 222 13.44 0.77 -2.04
N ALA A 223 14.34 1.17 -2.92
CA ALA A 223 14.62 0.43 -4.15
C ALA A 223 15.12 -0.99 -3.83
N GLY A 224 14.47 -2.00 -4.39
CA GLY A 224 14.76 -3.41 -4.14
C GLY A 224 13.99 -4.05 -2.98
N VAL A 225 13.13 -3.31 -2.27
CA VAL A 225 12.27 -3.89 -1.22
C VAL A 225 11.31 -4.91 -1.84
N PRO A 226 11.14 -6.10 -1.24
CA PRO A 226 10.29 -7.13 -1.83
C PRO A 226 8.81 -6.77 -1.73
N LEU A 227 8.09 -7.01 -2.83
CA LEU A 227 6.66 -6.84 -2.93
C LEU A 227 6.00 -8.11 -3.47
N LEU A 228 4.73 -8.29 -3.10
CA LEU A 228 3.80 -9.15 -3.83
C LEU A 228 2.73 -8.27 -4.44
N GLU A 229 2.55 -8.38 -5.75
CA GLU A 229 1.43 -7.78 -6.46
C GLU A 229 0.32 -8.83 -6.59
N ILE A 230 -0.89 -8.47 -6.17
CA ILE A 230 -2.08 -9.32 -6.16
C ILE A 230 -3.09 -8.64 -7.06
N VAL A 231 -3.47 -9.31 -8.13
CA VAL A 231 -4.40 -8.78 -9.13
C VAL A 231 -5.73 -9.50 -8.96
N SER A 232 -6.78 -8.76 -8.62
CA SER A 232 -8.13 -9.29 -8.52
C SER A 232 -8.77 -9.47 -9.89
N GLU A 233 -9.72 -10.40 -9.98
CA GLU A 233 -10.71 -10.40 -11.05
C GLU A 233 -11.61 -9.15 -10.93
N PRO A 234 -12.25 -8.71 -12.03
CA PRO A 234 -13.16 -7.57 -12.04
C PRO A 234 -14.55 -7.95 -11.49
N ASP A 235 -14.62 -8.50 -10.28
CA ASP A 235 -15.82 -9.08 -9.67
C ASP A 235 -16.61 -8.10 -8.80
N MET A 236 -15.98 -7.00 -8.37
CA MET A 236 -16.60 -6.02 -7.48
C MET A 236 -17.56 -5.10 -8.26
N ARG A 237 -18.71 -4.77 -7.65
CA ARG A 237 -19.79 -4.00 -8.29
C ARG A 237 -20.07 -2.65 -7.63
N ASN A 238 -19.52 -2.42 -6.45
CA ASN A 238 -19.68 -1.16 -5.72
C ASN A 238 -18.42 -0.85 -4.88
N GLY A 239 -18.34 0.39 -4.39
CA GLY A 239 -17.20 0.85 -3.60
C GLY A 239 -17.06 0.20 -2.22
N ILE A 240 -18.16 -0.33 -1.67
CA ILE A 240 -18.16 -1.02 -0.37
C ILE A 240 -17.48 -2.38 -0.51
N GLU A 241 -17.84 -3.15 -1.54
CA GLU A 241 -17.18 -4.41 -1.87
C GLU A 241 -15.67 -4.21 -2.09
N ALA A 242 -15.29 -3.13 -2.78
CA ALA A 242 -13.88 -2.78 -2.98
C ALA A 242 -13.15 -2.46 -1.67
N ALA A 243 -13.78 -1.73 -0.76
CA ALA A 243 -13.22 -1.42 0.54
C ALA A 243 -13.07 -2.67 1.43
N GLU A 244 -14.10 -3.52 1.48
CA GLU A 244 -14.07 -4.76 2.26
C GLU A 244 -13.08 -5.77 1.68
N TYR A 245 -12.96 -5.88 0.36
CA TYR A 245 -11.91 -6.69 -0.28
C TYR A 245 -10.51 -6.26 0.15
N ALA A 246 -10.23 -4.95 0.07
CA ALA A 246 -8.92 -4.42 0.48
C ALA A 246 -8.66 -4.59 1.99
N ALA A 247 -9.70 -4.43 2.81
CA ALA A 247 -9.62 -4.63 4.25
C ALA A 247 -9.37 -6.11 4.61
N GLU A 248 -10.07 -7.05 3.96
CA GLU A 248 -9.86 -8.48 4.18
C GLU A 248 -8.47 -8.90 3.73
N LEU A 249 -8.01 -8.42 2.57
CA LEU A 249 -6.65 -8.69 2.13
C LEU A 249 -5.60 -8.16 3.13
N GLN A 250 -5.83 -6.98 3.71
CA GLN A 250 -5.00 -6.45 4.80
C GLN A 250 -5.02 -7.35 6.04
N ARG A 251 -6.20 -7.88 6.43
CA ARG A 251 -6.32 -8.82 7.56
C ARG A 251 -5.54 -10.10 7.30
N VAL A 252 -5.67 -10.69 6.12
CA VAL A 252 -4.95 -11.90 5.71
C VAL A 252 -3.44 -11.71 5.77
N VAL A 253 -2.89 -10.64 5.16
CA VAL A 253 -1.43 -10.43 5.14
C VAL A 253 -0.85 -10.18 6.53
N ARG A 254 -1.60 -9.50 7.41
CA ARG A 254 -1.23 -9.29 8.81
C ARG A 254 -1.29 -10.59 9.61
N TYR A 255 -2.36 -11.38 9.43
CA TYR A 255 -2.54 -12.65 10.11
C TYR A 255 -1.42 -13.65 9.78
N LEU A 256 -1.01 -13.72 8.51
CA LEU A 256 0.09 -14.57 8.07
C LEU A 256 1.47 -14.08 8.54
N GLY A 257 1.56 -12.84 9.02
CA GLY A 257 2.82 -12.18 9.39
C GLY A 257 3.73 -11.89 8.18
N VAL A 258 3.18 -11.80 6.97
CA VAL A 258 3.97 -11.52 5.75
C VAL A 258 4.16 -10.03 5.52
N SER A 259 3.27 -9.19 6.06
CA SER A 259 3.33 -7.73 5.99
C SER A 259 2.66 -7.09 7.20
N ASN A 260 3.07 -5.88 7.59
CA ASN A 260 2.34 -5.06 8.57
C ASN A 260 1.06 -4.43 7.97
N GLY A 261 0.91 -4.44 6.63
CA GLY A 261 -0.28 -3.96 5.92
C GLY A 261 -0.65 -2.49 6.16
N ASN A 262 0.25 -1.67 6.70
CA ASN A 262 0.01 -0.26 7.01
C ASN A 262 0.03 0.63 5.74
N MET A 263 -1.14 1.11 5.34
CA MET A 263 -1.27 1.98 4.16
C MET A 263 -0.62 3.36 4.37
N GLN A 264 -0.58 3.88 5.60
CA GLN A 264 0.03 5.17 5.94
C GLN A 264 1.55 5.15 5.74
N GLU A 265 2.19 4.02 6.01
CA GLU A 265 3.63 3.78 5.75
C GLU A 265 3.90 3.38 4.29
N GLY A 266 2.85 3.13 3.50
CA GLY A 266 2.94 2.65 2.13
C GLY A 266 3.36 1.19 1.99
N SER A 267 3.17 0.38 3.03
CA SER A 267 3.43 -1.08 2.96
C SER A 267 2.27 -1.87 2.34
N LEU A 268 1.10 -1.24 2.19
CA LEU A 268 -0.01 -1.73 1.39
C LEU A 268 -0.47 -0.61 0.46
N ARG A 269 -0.56 -0.89 -0.84
CA ARG A 269 -0.97 0.09 -1.86
C ARG A 269 -2.01 -0.57 -2.76
N CYS A 270 -3.09 0.13 -3.07
CA CYS A 270 -4.16 -0.39 -3.93
C CYS A 270 -4.40 0.58 -5.10
N ASP A 271 -4.26 0.06 -6.31
CA ASP A 271 -4.67 0.74 -7.53
C ASP A 271 -6.00 0.16 -7.98
N VAL A 272 -7.03 1.01 -8.04
CA VAL A 272 -8.39 0.60 -8.38
C VAL A 272 -8.64 0.88 -9.86
N ASN A 273 -9.03 -0.16 -10.59
CA ASN A 273 -9.50 -0.11 -11.97
C ASN A 273 -11.03 -0.11 -11.98
N VAL A 274 -11.66 0.97 -12.44
CA VAL A 274 -13.13 1.07 -12.54
C VAL A 274 -13.56 1.26 -13.99
N SER A 275 -14.54 0.47 -14.41
CA SER A 275 -15.28 0.67 -15.66
C SER A 275 -16.78 0.64 -15.39
N ILE A 276 -17.58 1.21 -16.30
CA ILE A 276 -19.04 1.19 -16.21
C ILE A 276 -19.61 0.54 -17.47
N ARG A 277 -20.73 -0.17 -17.33
CA ARG A 277 -21.46 -0.72 -18.47
C ARG A 277 -22.97 -0.70 -18.22
N PRO A 278 -23.81 -0.65 -19.28
CA PRO A 278 -25.24 -0.84 -19.13
C PRO A 278 -25.58 -2.18 -18.47
N ASN A 279 -26.62 -2.17 -17.64
CA ASN A 279 -27.04 -3.37 -16.92
C ASN A 279 -27.42 -4.51 -17.88
N GLY A 280 -26.87 -5.70 -17.62
CA GLY A 280 -27.16 -6.92 -18.39
C GLY A 280 -26.31 -7.11 -19.65
N GLN A 281 -25.41 -6.17 -19.99
CA GLN A 281 -24.47 -6.38 -21.10
C GLN A 281 -23.34 -7.33 -20.66
N PRO A 282 -23.11 -8.47 -21.36
CA PRO A 282 -22.09 -9.44 -20.96
C PRO A 282 -20.67 -8.93 -21.22
N GLU A 283 -20.49 -8.09 -22.23
CA GLU A 283 -19.20 -7.53 -22.63
C GLU A 283 -18.68 -6.55 -21.59
N PHE A 284 -17.38 -6.58 -21.33
CA PHE A 284 -16.73 -5.56 -20.52
C PHE A 284 -16.47 -4.31 -21.36
N GLY A 285 -16.72 -3.14 -20.77
CA GLY A 285 -16.31 -1.87 -21.36
C GLY A 285 -14.80 -1.83 -21.60
N THR A 286 -14.36 -1.08 -22.61
CA THR A 286 -12.95 -1.04 -23.00
C THR A 286 -12.08 -0.53 -21.85
N LYS A 287 -11.13 -1.36 -21.37
CA LYS A 287 -9.98 -0.88 -20.59
C LYS A 287 -9.14 -0.04 -21.57
N SER A 288 -9.18 1.28 -21.42
CA SER A 288 -8.42 2.25 -22.25
C SER A 288 -8.76 2.29 -23.75
N ARG A 289 -9.92 2.83 -24.13
CA ARG A 289 -9.99 3.71 -25.30
C ARG A 289 -11.24 4.58 -25.22
N PRO A 290 -11.16 5.90 -25.47
CA PRO A 290 -12.36 6.68 -25.71
C PRO A 290 -12.98 6.15 -27.01
N CYS A 291 -14.10 5.42 -26.92
CA CYS A 291 -14.99 5.30 -28.05
C CYS A 291 -15.69 6.65 -28.23
N PRO A 292 -15.70 7.24 -29.44
CA PRO A 292 -16.42 8.48 -29.66
C PRO A 292 -17.92 8.19 -29.49
N GLY A 293 -18.52 8.69 -28.41
CA GLY A 293 -19.98 8.66 -28.19
C GLY A 293 -20.48 8.08 -26.86
N ALA A 294 -19.62 7.53 -26.00
CA ALA A 294 -20.04 7.06 -24.67
C ALA A 294 -19.36 7.89 -23.56
N PRO A 295 -20.10 8.43 -22.57
CA PRO A 295 -19.51 9.05 -21.40
C PRO A 295 -18.92 7.95 -20.50
N LEU A 296 -17.69 7.52 -20.80
CA LEU A 296 -16.95 6.53 -20.00
C LEU A 296 -15.98 7.28 -19.08
N ILE A 297 -16.30 7.30 -17.78
CA ILE A 297 -15.40 7.80 -16.73
C ILE A 297 -14.55 6.61 -16.28
N TYR A 298 -13.34 6.53 -16.83
CA TYR A 298 -12.29 5.67 -16.28
C TYR A 298 -11.55 6.43 -15.19
N LEU A 299 -11.51 5.86 -13.99
CA LEU A 299 -10.81 6.45 -12.85
C LEU A 299 -9.84 5.42 -12.29
N ARG A 300 -8.54 5.61 -12.54
CA ARG A 300 -7.49 4.92 -11.78
C ARG A 300 -7.27 5.70 -10.51
N MET A 301 -7.89 5.26 -9.42
CA MET A 301 -7.68 5.83 -8.10
C MET A 301 -6.62 5.03 -7.35
N ARG A 302 -5.58 5.72 -6.88
CA ARG A 302 -4.66 5.15 -5.89
C ARG A 302 -5.27 5.38 -4.52
N MET A 303 -5.69 4.32 -3.84
CA MET A 303 -6.16 4.43 -2.47
C MET A 303 -4.95 4.49 -1.55
N THR A 304 -4.69 5.67 -0.99
CA THR A 304 -3.81 5.88 0.16
C THR A 304 -4.69 6.12 1.38
N ALA A 305 -4.31 5.62 2.56
CA ALA A 305 -5.06 5.89 3.77
C ALA A 305 -5.31 7.40 3.93
N SER A 306 -6.57 7.79 4.10
CA SER A 306 -6.93 9.15 4.49
C SER A 306 -6.44 9.42 5.91
N GLN A 307 -5.79 10.56 6.12
CA GLN A 307 -5.66 11.14 7.46
C GLN A 307 -7.02 11.65 7.95
#